data_AF-A0A2Z2PHS0-F1
#
_entry.id   AF-A0A2Z2PHS0-F1
#
_cell.length_a   1.000
_cell.length_b   1.000
_cell.length_c   1.000
_cell.angle_alpha   90.00
_cell.angle_beta   90.00
_cell.angle_gamma   90.00
#
_symmetry.space_group_name_H-M   'P 1'
#
loop_
_entity.id
_entity.type
_entity.pdbx_description
1 polymer ?
#
loop_
_entity_poly.entity_id
_entity_poly.type
_entity_poly.pdbx_seq_one_letter_code
_entity_poly.pdbx_strand_id
1 'polypeptide(L)'
;MLLIIASIACGWIGWSGEVLLLPPAMFFPLLWAMAPSRTIATLVAVGYFLAACRGLPQGVANFYATDLWPRLVLWAVASVSVND
;
A
#
# COMPACT_ATOMS: atom_id res chain seq x y z
N MET A 1 -2.99 11.92 -19.10
CA MET A 1 -3.85 12.40 -18.00
C MET A 1 -4.92 11.39 -17.62
N LEU A 2 -5.71 10.87 -18.58
CA LEU A 2 -6.72 9.85 -18.33
C LEU A 2 -6.19 8.60 -17.59
N LEU A 3 -5.02 8.09 -18.00
CA LEU A 3 -4.36 6.95 -17.33
C LEU A 3 -4.06 7.22 -15.85
N ILE A 4 -3.67 8.44 -15.51
CA ILE A 4 -3.34 8.85 -14.13
C ILE A 4 -4.60 8.89 -13.28
N ILE A 5 -5.69 9.48 -13.82
CA ILE A 5 -6.99 9.56 -13.14
C ILE A 5 -7.56 8.15 -12.92
N ALA A 6 -7.52 7.30 -13.95
CA ALA A 6 -7.96 5.90 -13.84
C ALA A 6 -7.15 5.13 -12.79
N SER A 7 -5.84 5.37 -12.73
CA SER A 7 -4.94 4.76 -11.74
C SER A 7 -5.29 5.16 -10.31
N ILE A 8 -5.51 6.45 -10.08
CA ILE A 8 -5.94 7.00 -8.78
C ILE A 8 -7.29 6.41 -8.38
N ALA A 9 -8.26 6.32 -9.31
CA ALA A 9 -9.57 5.73 -9.04
C ALA A 9 -9.47 4.24 -8.69
N CYS A 10 -8.64 3.46 -9.41
CA CYS A 10 -8.42 2.04 -9.11
C CYS A 10 -7.76 1.85 -7.73
N GLY A 11 -6.78 2.69 -7.38
CA GLY A 11 -6.14 2.66 -6.06
C GLY A 11 -7.12 3.05 -4.95
N TRP A 12 -7.96 4.07 -5.20
CA TRP A 12 -8.97 4.50 -4.25
C TRP A 12 -10.04 3.43 -4.00
N ILE A 13 -10.63 2.88 -5.06
CA ILE A 13 -11.71 1.89 -4.96
C ILE A 13 -11.17 0.56 -4.41
N GLY A 14 -10.03 0.11 -4.95
CA GLY A 14 -9.35 -1.13 -4.58
C GLY A 14 -8.98 -1.22 -3.11
N TRP A 15 -8.51 -0.11 -2.54
CA TRP A 15 -8.03 -0.03 -1.16
C TRP A 15 -8.99 0.75 -0.26
N SER A 16 -10.30 0.51 -0.43
CA SER A 16 -11.36 1.12 0.37
C SER A 16 -11.65 0.42 1.70
N GLY A 17 -11.13 -0.79 1.90
CA GLY A 17 -11.47 -1.64 3.05
C GLY A 17 -12.59 -2.64 2.75
N GLU A 18 -13.31 -2.46 1.63
CA GLU A 18 -14.35 -3.39 1.18
C GLU A 18 -13.76 -4.46 0.25
N VAL A 19 -13.84 -5.72 0.67
CA VAL A 19 -13.27 -6.87 -0.08
C VAL A 19 -13.86 -6.99 -1.49
N LEU A 20 -15.13 -6.63 -1.65
CA LEU A 20 -15.83 -6.67 -2.95
C LEU A 20 -15.27 -5.67 -3.97
N LEU A 21 -14.58 -4.63 -3.51
CA LEU A 21 -14.04 -3.55 -4.34
C LEU A 21 -12.56 -3.74 -4.65
N LEU A 22 -11.94 -4.87 -4.26
CA LEU A 22 -10.57 -5.23 -4.64
C LEU A 22 -10.36 -5.49 -6.15
N PRO A 23 -11.28 -6.09 -6.93
CA PRO A 23 -11.01 -6.42 -8.34
C PRO A 23 -10.53 -5.24 -9.20
N PRO A 24 -11.04 -4.00 -9.02
CA PRO A 24 -10.47 -2.79 -9.63
C PRO A 24 -8.95 -2.60 -9.48
N ALA A 25 -8.34 -3.08 -8.39
CA ALA A 25 -6.89 -3.00 -8.19
C ALA A 25 -6.10 -3.77 -9.26
N MET A 26 -6.70 -4.80 -9.87
CA MET A 26 -6.08 -5.61 -10.92
C MET A 26 -5.88 -4.86 -12.24
N PHE A 27 -6.50 -3.69 -12.43
CA PHE A 27 -6.30 -2.88 -13.64
C PHE A 27 -5.04 -2.02 -13.59
N PHE A 28 -4.38 -1.89 -12.43
CA PHE A 28 -3.15 -1.11 -12.29
C PHE A 28 -2.03 -1.55 -13.24
N PRO A 29 -1.67 -2.84 -13.36
CA PRO A 29 -0.62 -3.30 -14.27
C PRO A 29 -0.95 -2.98 -15.74
N LEU A 30 -2.23 -3.05 -16.10
CA LEU A 30 -2.72 -2.71 -17.44
C LEU A 30 -2.54 -1.21 -17.71
N LEU A 31 -2.95 -0.35 -16.77
CA LEU A 31 -2.80 1.10 -16.86
C LEU A 31 -1.33 1.55 -16.92
N TRP A 32 -0.45 0.84 -16.19
CA TRP A 32 0.99 1.06 -16.22
C TRP A 32 1.61 0.63 -17.55
N ALA A 33 1.19 -0.51 -18.11
CA ALA A 33 1.66 -1.01 -19.41
C ALA A 33 1.21 -0.13 -20.60
N MET A 34 0.05 0.54 -20.48
CA MET A 34 -0.46 1.47 -21.49
C MET A 34 0.20 2.86 -21.45
N ALA A 35 1.14 3.11 -20.53
CA ALA A 35 1.80 4.41 -20.41
C ALA A 35 2.71 4.70 -21.62
N PRO A 36 2.48 5.80 -22.36
CA PRO A 36 3.25 6.10 -23.58
C PRO A 36 4.65 6.68 -23.29
N SER A 37 4.96 6.98 -22.02
CA SER A 37 6.28 7.44 -21.59
C SER A 37 6.61 7.00 -20.17
N ARG A 38 7.90 6.94 -19.84
CA ARG A 38 8.37 6.61 -18.47
C ARG A 38 7.82 7.58 -17.43
N THR A 39 7.70 8.87 -17.75
CA THR A 39 7.11 9.87 -16.86
C THR A 39 5.65 9.56 -16.54
N ILE A 40 4.87 9.16 -17.55
CA ILE A 40 3.45 8.82 -17.34
C ILE A 40 3.33 7.52 -16.54
N ALA A 41 4.19 6.54 -16.77
CA ALA A 41 4.24 5.31 -15.98
C ALA A 41 4.55 5.61 -14.50
N THR A 42 5.49 6.52 -14.22
CA THR A 42 5.79 6.98 -12.86
C THR A 42 4.60 7.69 -12.23
N LEU A 43 3.94 8.61 -12.95
CA LEU A 43 2.76 9.32 -12.42
C LEU A 43 1.57 8.37 -12.15
N VAL A 44 1.38 7.36 -12.99
CA VAL A 44 0.37 6.29 -12.80
C VAL A 44 0.68 5.49 -11.54
N ALA A 45 1.92 5.06 -11.35
CA ALA A 45 2.36 4.32 -10.16
C ALA A 45 2.22 5.17 -8.88
N VAL A 46 2.78 6.39 -8.89
CA VAL A 46 2.71 7.32 -7.76
C VAL A 46 1.26 7.63 -7.38
N GLY A 47 0.40 7.89 -8.36
CA GLY A 47 -1.03 8.15 -8.13
C GLY A 47 -1.77 6.95 -7.53
N TYR A 48 -1.52 5.73 -8.04
CA TYR A 48 -2.11 4.51 -7.51
C TYR A 48 -1.70 4.27 -6.05
N PHE A 49 -0.41 4.28 -5.77
CA PHE A 49 0.12 3.97 -4.43
C PHE A 49 -0.23 5.05 -3.41
N LEU A 50 -0.22 6.34 -3.78
CA LEU A 50 -0.70 7.41 -2.90
C LEU A 50 -2.18 7.24 -2.55
N ALA A 51 -3.02 6.91 -3.54
CA ALA A 51 -4.44 6.66 -3.32
C ALA A 51 -4.69 5.42 -2.45
N ALA A 52 -3.88 4.37 -2.61
CA ALA A 52 -3.92 3.17 -1.78
C ALA A 52 -3.48 3.46 -0.34
N CYS A 53 -2.48 4.32 -0.15
CA CYS A 53 -1.95 4.68 1.17
C CYS A 53 -2.88 5.56 2.01
N ARG A 54 -4.03 6.02 1.53
CA ARG A 54 -4.98 6.82 2.34
C ARG A 54 -5.48 6.09 3.60
N GLY A 55 -5.44 4.75 3.59
CA GLY A 55 -5.75 3.92 4.75
C GLY A 55 -4.59 3.70 5.71
N LEU A 56 -3.36 4.12 5.37
CA LEU A 56 -2.18 3.94 6.25
C LEU A 56 -2.37 4.56 7.63
N PRO A 57 -2.95 5.75 7.83
CA PRO A 57 -3.11 6.31 9.19
C PRO A 57 -3.96 5.42 10.10
N GLN A 58 -5.04 4.83 9.58
CA GLN A 58 -5.88 3.87 10.32
C GLN A 58 -5.21 2.51 10.45
N GLY A 59 -4.55 2.02 9.39
CA GLY A 59 -3.82 0.75 9.39
C GLY A 59 -2.61 0.75 10.33
N VAL A 60 -1.85 1.85 10.37
CA VAL A 60 -0.74 2.08 11.29
C VAL A 60 -1.27 2.17 12.72
N ALA A 61 -2.33 2.94 12.98
CA ALA A 61 -2.92 3.00 14.31
C ALA A 61 -3.37 1.62 14.81
N ASN A 62 -4.03 0.81 13.98
CA ASN A 62 -4.46 -0.55 14.37
C ASN A 62 -3.29 -1.55 14.47
N PHE A 63 -2.35 -1.54 13.52
CA PHE A 63 -1.27 -2.54 13.44
C PHE A 63 -0.16 -2.28 14.47
N TYR A 64 0.14 -1.01 14.79
CA TYR A 64 1.11 -0.67 15.83
C TYR A 64 0.48 -0.67 17.24
N ALA A 65 -0.82 -0.45 17.40
CA ALA A 65 -1.45 -0.55 18.73
C ALA A 65 -1.64 -1.99 19.19
N THR A 66 -1.90 -2.94 18.27
CA THR A 66 -2.35 -4.28 18.66
C THR A 66 -1.19 -5.22 19.04
N ASP A 67 -0.01 -5.14 18.40
CA ASP A 67 1.05 -6.16 18.59
C ASP A 67 2.50 -5.62 18.60
N LEU A 68 2.70 -4.30 18.77
CA LEU A 68 4.06 -3.75 18.79
C LEU A 68 4.86 -4.19 20.03
N TRP A 69 4.21 -4.24 21.19
CA TRP A 69 4.84 -4.61 22.46
C TRP A 69 5.39 -6.04 22.48
N PRO A 70 4.62 -7.08 22.12
CA PRO A 70 5.14 -8.45 22.06
C PRO A 70 6.33 -8.59 21.11
N ARG A 71 6.30 -7.92 19.95
CA ARG A 71 7.39 -7.95 18.97
C ARG A 71 8.67 -7.28 19.49
N LEU A 72 8.55 -6.15 20.17
CA LEU A 72 9.68 -5.47 20.80
C LEU A 72 10.27 -6.29 21.95
N VAL A 73 9.43 -6.91 22.78
CA VAL A 73 9.87 -7.80 23.86
C VAL A 73 10.59 -9.02 23.28
N LEU A 74 10.04 -9.66 22.25
CA LEU A 74 10.68 -10.80 21.58
C LEU A 74 12.03 -10.40 20.94
N TRP A 75 12.11 -9.24 20.30
CA TRP A 75 13.37 -8.71 19.75
C TRP A 75 14.40 -8.43 20.85
N ALA A 76 13.99 -7.85 21.98
CA ALA A 76 14.87 -7.59 23.12
C ALA A 76 15.38 -8.89 23.75
N VAL A 77 14.49 -9.89 23.95
CA VAL A 77 14.86 -11.22 24.47
C VAL A 77 15.88 -11.90 23.54
N ALA A 78 15.63 -11.87 22.22
CA ALA A 78 16.58 -12.41 21.24
C ALA A 78 17.94 -11.67 21.25
N SER A 79 17.94 -10.35 21.47
CA SER A 79 19.16 -9.54 21.50
C SER A 79 20.03 -9.81 22.73
N VAL A 80 19.42 -10.17 23.87
CA VAL A 80 20.15 -10.50 25.11
C VAL A 80 20.54 -11.99 25.13
N SER A 81 19.84 -12.85 24.39
CA SER A 81 20.11 -14.29 24.31
C SER A 81 21.37 -14.66 23.49
N VAL A 82 22.01 -13.72 22.81
CA VAL A 82 23.23 -13.94 21.99
C VAL A 82 24.54 -13.63 22.75
N ASN A 83 24.47 -13.44 24.06
CA ASN A 83 25.68 -13.28 24.87
C ASN A 83 26.05 -14.62 25.52
N ASP A 84 26.80 -15.45 24.79
CA ASP A 84 27.65 -16.52 25.36
C ASP A 84 28.74 -15.92 26.26
#